data_AF-A0A6J7BDI5-F1
#
_entry.id   AF-A0A6J7BDI5-F1
#
_cell.length_a   1.000
_cell.length_b   1.000
_cell.length_c   1.000
_cell.angle_alpha   90.00
_cell.angle_beta   90.00
_cell.angle_gamma   90.00
#
_symmetry.space_group_name_H-M   'P 1'
#
loop_
_entity.id
_entity.type
_entity.pdbx_description
1 polymer ?
#
loop_
_entity_poly.entity_id
_entity_poly.type
_entity_poly.pdbx_seq_one_letter_code
_entity_poly.pdbx_strand_id
1 'polypeptide(L)'
;MALADLVLLGFQMNKRESSRTEQYADSLHTDANRHTHTRVAELQPRRRATVIGTITSMIIRPRSGVPALEVEIQDGSGKITCIWLGQRSIYAITPGRDIEVTGMMMQSEEGWLSYNPVYRLFPNTK
;
A
#
# COMPACT_ATOMS: atom_id res chain seq x y z
N MET A 1 23.90 -53.26 -15.38
CA MET A 1 22.55 -52.70 -15.66
C MET A 1 22.03 -52.13 -14.33
N ALA A 2 21.75 -50.86 -14.13
CA ALA A 2 21.51 -49.74 -15.04
C ALA A 2 22.15 -48.46 -14.49
N LEU A 3 22.66 -47.66 -15.41
CA LEU A 3 23.36 -46.38 -15.26
C LEU A 3 22.41 -45.18 -15.39
N ALA A 4 21.14 -45.28 -14.97
CA ALA A 4 20.10 -44.35 -15.46
C ALA A 4 19.28 -43.57 -14.41
N ASP A 5 19.47 -43.77 -13.09
CA ASP A 5 18.54 -43.16 -12.10
C ASP A 5 19.06 -41.95 -11.33
N LEU A 6 20.34 -41.57 -11.45
CA LEU A 6 20.86 -40.41 -10.69
C LEU A 6 20.70 -39.05 -11.40
N VAL A 7 20.36 -39.04 -12.69
CA VAL A 7 20.16 -37.79 -13.46
C VAL A 7 18.75 -37.21 -13.27
N LEU A 8 17.80 -38.01 -12.79
CA LEU A 8 16.39 -37.59 -12.65
C LEU A 8 16.12 -36.79 -11.36
N LEU A 9 16.99 -36.91 -10.35
CA LEU A 9 16.87 -36.18 -9.07
C LEU A 9 17.34 -34.73 -9.15
N GLY A 10 18.19 -34.39 -10.13
CA GLY A 10 18.58 -33.00 -10.41
C GLY A 10 17.52 -32.21 -11.19
N PHE A 11 16.68 -32.89 -11.98
CA PHE A 11 15.67 -32.23 -12.83
C PHE A 11 14.35 -31.95 -12.10
N GLN A 12 14.10 -32.60 -10.95
CA GLN A 12 12.90 -32.39 -10.13
C GLN A 12 13.03 -31.32 -9.04
N MET A 13 14.20 -30.71 -8.87
CA MET A 13 14.38 -29.55 -7.96
C MET A 13 14.22 -28.18 -8.62
N ASN A 14 13.99 -28.11 -9.94
CA ASN A 14 13.81 -26.82 -10.64
C ASN A 14 12.33 -26.37 -10.76
N LYS A 15 11.35 -27.20 -10.37
CA LYS A 15 9.93 -26.81 -10.48
C LYS A 15 9.37 -26.05 -9.28
N ARG A 16 10.12 -25.95 -8.17
CA ARG A 16 9.67 -25.25 -6.94
C ARG A 16 10.26 -23.85 -6.77
N GLU A 17 11.39 -23.56 -7.39
CA GLU A 17 11.95 -22.20 -7.44
C GLU A 17 11.27 -21.37 -8.55
N SER A 18 10.97 -21.98 -9.72
CA SER A 18 10.16 -21.32 -10.77
C SER A 18 8.83 -20.83 -10.22
N SER A 19 8.16 -21.56 -9.31
CA SER A 19 6.89 -21.07 -8.77
C SER A 19 7.03 -19.83 -7.89
N ARG A 20 8.18 -19.60 -7.24
CA ARG A 20 8.39 -18.46 -6.34
C ARG A 20 8.93 -17.25 -7.10
N THR A 21 9.78 -17.50 -8.10
CA THR A 21 10.28 -16.48 -9.03
C THR A 21 9.20 -16.04 -10.01
N GLU A 22 8.34 -16.93 -10.48
CA GLU A 22 7.15 -16.59 -11.29
C GLU A 22 6.10 -15.87 -10.44
N GLN A 23 5.86 -16.27 -9.19
CA GLN A 23 5.02 -15.50 -8.26
C GLN A 23 5.59 -14.10 -7.96
N TYR A 24 6.92 -13.97 -7.88
CA TYR A 24 7.61 -12.69 -7.75
C TYR A 24 7.51 -11.86 -9.02
N ALA A 25 7.69 -12.48 -10.19
CA ALA A 25 7.52 -11.84 -11.49
C ALA A 25 6.06 -11.43 -11.73
N ASP A 26 5.07 -12.22 -11.31
CA ASP A 26 3.64 -11.86 -11.32
C ASP A 26 3.34 -10.70 -10.35
N SER A 27 4.01 -10.65 -9.20
CA SER A 27 3.89 -9.50 -8.29
C SER A 27 4.60 -8.25 -8.82
N LEU A 28 5.66 -8.40 -9.63
CA LEU A 28 6.26 -7.31 -10.41
C LEU A 28 5.39 -6.90 -11.62
N HIS A 29 4.69 -7.83 -12.27
CA HIS A 29 3.77 -7.57 -13.39
C HIS A 29 2.40 -7.05 -12.93
N THR A 30 2.07 -7.17 -11.64
CA THR A 30 0.94 -6.46 -11.01
C THR A 30 1.18 -4.94 -10.93
N ASP A 31 2.34 -4.45 -11.38
CA ASP A 31 2.60 -3.03 -11.68
C ASP A 31 1.97 -2.58 -13.04
N ALA A 32 1.12 -3.43 -13.65
CA ALA A 32 0.20 -3.04 -14.72
C ALA A 32 -0.81 -1.96 -14.29
N ASN A 33 -0.89 -1.67 -12.99
CA ASN A 33 -1.61 -0.54 -12.44
C ASN A 33 -0.64 0.64 -12.23
N ARG A 34 -0.20 1.25 -13.33
CA ARG A 34 0.20 2.66 -13.28
C ARG A 34 -1.06 3.44 -12.90
N HIS A 35 -1.33 3.49 -11.60
CA HIS A 35 -2.57 4.00 -11.06
C HIS A 35 -2.71 5.44 -11.53
N THR A 36 -3.72 5.72 -12.34
CA THR A 36 -4.14 7.11 -12.55
C THR A 36 -4.43 7.68 -11.17
N HIS A 37 -3.64 8.67 -10.75
CA HIS A 37 -3.85 9.35 -9.48
C HIS A 37 -5.15 10.12 -9.56
N THR A 38 -6.02 9.90 -8.58
CA THR A 38 -7.27 10.63 -8.42
C THR A 38 -7.02 11.77 -7.46
N ARG A 39 -7.43 12.98 -7.84
CA ARG A 39 -7.42 14.11 -6.92
C ARG A 39 -8.41 13.89 -5.79
N VAL A 40 -8.13 14.39 -4.60
CA VAL A 40 -9.03 14.30 -3.45
C VAL A 40 -10.41 14.90 -3.77
N ALA A 41 -10.44 16.01 -4.52
CA ALA A 41 -11.68 16.65 -4.96
C ALA A 41 -12.54 15.79 -5.92
N GLU A 42 -11.96 14.76 -6.53
CA GLU A 42 -12.61 13.87 -7.51
C GLU A 42 -12.96 12.50 -6.92
N LEU A 43 -12.70 12.29 -5.63
CA LEU A 43 -12.99 11.03 -4.97
C LEU A 43 -14.49 10.73 -4.96
N GLN A 44 -14.79 9.43 -5.01
CA GLN A 44 -16.15 8.91 -4.92
C GLN A 44 -16.24 7.94 -3.74
N PRO A 45 -17.33 7.99 -2.95
CA PRO A 45 -17.49 7.12 -1.81
C PRO A 45 -17.64 5.67 -2.27
N ARG A 46 -17.07 4.74 -1.50
CA ARG A 46 -17.08 3.30 -1.76
C ARG A 46 -16.46 2.92 -3.12
N ARG A 47 -15.50 3.72 -3.59
CA ARG A 47 -14.66 3.40 -4.75
C ARG A 47 -13.20 3.27 -4.34
N ARG A 48 -12.50 2.33 -4.97
CA ARG A 48 -11.05 2.27 -4.86
C ARG A 48 -10.43 3.39 -5.69
N ALA A 49 -9.47 4.10 -5.11
CA ALA A 49 -8.71 5.14 -5.79
C ALA A 49 -7.26 5.13 -5.28
N THR A 50 -6.38 5.83 -6.01
CA THR A 50 -5.01 6.10 -5.58
C THR A 50 -4.79 7.59 -5.51
N VAL A 51 -4.34 8.08 -4.36
CA VAL A 51 -4.07 9.50 -4.11
C VAL A 51 -2.59 9.67 -3.85
N ILE A 52 -1.98 10.68 -4.47
CA ILE A 52 -0.65 11.17 -4.09
C ILE A 52 -0.83 12.52 -3.40
N GLY A 53 -0.16 12.71 -2.28
CA GLY A 53 -0.08 13.99 -1.62
C GLY A 53 1.04 14.05 -0.60
N THR A 54 1.08 15.15 0.13
CA THR A 54 2.03 15.37 1.22
C THR A 54 1.35 15.08 2.56
N ILE A 55 2.06 14.38 3.44
CA ILE A 55 1.60 14.15 4.82
C ILE A 55 1.61 15.49 5.56
N THR A 56 0.45 15.94 6.03
CA THR A 56 0.32 17.20 6.77
C THR A 56 0.37 17.00 8.27
N SER A 57 -0.21 15.90 8.77
CA SER A 57 -0.22 15.59 10.19
C SER A 57 -0.32 14.09 10.45
N MET A 58 0.04 13.70 11.68
CA MET A 58 -0.14 12.34 12.18
C MET A 58 -0.56 12.36 13.65
N ILE A 59 -1.54 11.53 13.99
CA ILE A 59 -2.09 11.45 15.35
C ILE A 59 -2.38 9.97 15.64
N ILE A 60 -2.14 9.56 16.89
CA ILE A 60 -2.58 8.25 17.36
C ILE A 60 -3.90 8.45 18.10
N ARG A 61 -5.00 7.91 17.57
CA ARG A 61 -6.32 7.93 18.22
C ARG A 61 -6.79 6.51 18.49
N PRO A 62 -6.97 6.10 19.76
CA PRO A 62 -7.53 4.79 20.05
C PRO A 62 -8.95 4.65 19.51
N ARG A 63 -9.26 3.53 18.86
CA ARG A 63 -10.60 3.16 18.38
C ARG A 63 -10.96 1.79 18.96
N SER A 64 -12.06 1.70 19.70
CA SER A 64 -12.50 0.45 20.36
C SER A 64 -11.41 -0.23 21.20
N GLY A 65 -10.62 0.56 21.92
CA GLY A 65 -9.54 0.05 22.79
C GLY A 65 -8.25 -0.35 22.06
N VAL A 66 -8.20 -0.32 20.74
CA VAL A 66 -6.97 -0.56 19.96
C VAL A 66 -6.39 0.77 19.45
N PRO A 67 -5.06 0.95 19.41
CA PRO A 67 -4.47 2.15 18.82
C PRO A 67 -4.82 2.24 17.33
N ALA A 68 -5.00 3.45 16.81
CA ALA A 68 -5.06 3.69 15.38
C ALA A 68 -4.18 4.89 15.03
N LEU A 69 -3.30 4.70 14.04
CA LEU A 69 -2.51 5.78 13.46
C LEU A 69 -3.36 6.46 12.38
N GLU A 70 -3.70 7.71 12.60
CA GLU A 70 -4.38 8.58 11.64
C GLU A 70 -3.35 9.51 11.01
N VAL A 71 -3.33 9.56 9.68
CA VAL A 71 -2.41 10.40 8.90
C VAL A 71 -3.23 11.20 7.92
N GLU A 72 -3.12 12.51 7.99
CA GLU A 72 -3.75 13.41 7.02
C GLU A 72 -2.81 13.62 5.83
N ILE A 73 -3.37 13.50 4.63
CA ILE A 73 -2.68 13.70 3.36
C ILE A 73 -3.41 14.81 2.59
N GLN A 74 -2.65 15.73 2.01
CA GLN A 74 -3.18 16.80 1.15
C GLN A 74 -2.51 16.79 -0.22
N ASP A 75 -3.31 16.88 -1.29
CA ASP A 75 -2.85 16.90 -2.69
C ASP A 75 -3.01 18.28 -3.37
N GLY A 76 -3.43 19.28 -2.61
CA GLY A 76 -3.75 20.63 -3.09
C GLY A 76 -5.20 20.82 -3.55
N SER A 77 -5.93 19.74 -3.83
CA SER A 77 -7.37 19.77 -4.15
C SER A 77 -8.25 19.47 -2.94
N GLY A 78 -7.72 18.77 -1.94
CA GLY A 78 -8.41 18.47 -0.70
C GLY A 78 -7.55 17.64 0.26
N LYS A 79 -8.20 17.13 1.31
CA LYS A 79 -7.58 16.30 2.34
C LYS A 79 -8.26 14.95 2.47
N ILE A 80 -7.47 13.92 2.78
CA ILE A 80 -7.93 12.59 3.13
C ILE A 80 -7.18 12.08 4.37
N THR A 81 -7.91 11.44 5.28
CA THR A 81 -7.33 10.79 6.46
C THR A 81 -7.16 9.30 6.22
N CYS A 82 -5.92 8.82 6.23
CA CYS A 82 -5.61 7.40 6.22
C CYS A 82 -5.51 6.88 7.65
N ILE A 83 -6.23 5.81 7.96
CA ILE A 83 -6.32 5.25 9.32
C ILE A 83 -5.80 3.82 9.32
N TRP A 84 -4.66 3.58 9.96
CA TRP A 84 -4.12 2.24 10.19
C TRP A 84 -4.47 1.75 11.59
N LEU A 85 -5.40 0.80 11.66
CA LEU A 85 -5.84 0.18 12.91
C LEU A 85 -4.77 -0.75 13.47
N GLY A 86 -4.67 -0.80 14.80
CA GLY A 86 -3.67 -1.58 15.52
C GLY A 86 -2.24 -1.02 15.46
N GLN A 87 -2.01 0.02 14.65
CA GLN A 87 -0.70 0.64 14.51
C GLN A 87 -0.58 1.86 15.41
N ARG A 88 0.58 1.99 16.08
CA ARG A 88 0.98 3.21 16.79
C ARG A 88 1.88 4.10 15.94
N SER A 89 2.60 3.49 15.00
CA SER A 89 3.55 4.14 14.14
C SER A 89 3.80 3.27 12.93
N ILE A 90 4.14 3.89 11.80
CA ILE A 90 4.65 3.21 10.62
C ILE A 90 5.96 3.90 10.28
N TYR A 91 7.03 3.10 10.12
CA TYR A 91 8.36 3.64 9.89
C TYR A 91 8.37 4.58 8.67
N ALA A 92 8.94 5.76 8.86
CA ALA A 92 9.18 6.75 7.82
C ALA A 92 7.93 7.44 7.23
N ILE A 93 6.72 7.15 7.73
CA ILE A 93 5.59 8.07 7.59
C ILE A 93 5.83 9.22 8.56
N THR A 94 6.05 10.42 8.06
CA THR A 94 6.29 11.64 8.86
C THR A 94 5.70 12.86 8.14
N PRO A 95 5.27 13.91 8.86
CA PRO A 95 4.84 15.16 8.25
C PRO A 95 5.89 15.73 7.28
N GLY A 96 5.42 16.35 6.20
CA GLY A 96 6.23 16.96 5.15
C GLY A 96 6.74 16.01 4.07
N ARG A 97 6.50 14.70 4.20
CA ARG A 97 6.89 13.69 3.22
C ARG A 97 5.76 13.38 2.24
N ASP A 98 6.12 13.16 0.98
CA ASP A 98 5.18 12.74 -0.04
C ASP A 98 4.90 11.23 0.03
N ILE A 99 3.64 10.88 -0.17
CA ILE A 99 3.12 9.52 -0.04
C ILE A 99 2.08 9.26 -1.13
N GLU A 100 2.10 8.03 -1.66
CA GLU A 100 0.99 7.48 -2.43
C GLU A 100 0.19 6.54 -1.53
N VAL A 101 -1.13 6.66 -1.55
CA VAL A 101 -2.05 5.75 -0.85
C VAL A 101 -3.09 5.19 -1.81
N THR A 102 -3.32 3.88 -1.72
CA THR A 102 -4.33 3.17 -2.49
C THR A 102 -5.25 2.42 -1.54
N GLY A 103 -6.55 2.67 -1.64
CA GLY A 103 -7.50 2.11 -0.70
C GLY A 103 -8.94 2.31 -1.13
N MET A 104 -9.86 1.83 -0.28
CA MET A 104 -11.29 2.13 -0.41
C MET A 104 -11.54 3.52 0.16
N MET A 105 -12.14 4.40 -0.63
CA MET A 105 -12.44 5.78 -0.25
C MET A 105 -13.80 5.82 0.43
N MET A 106 -13.86 6.42 1.61
CA MET A 106 -15.09 6.56 2.40
C MET A 106 -15.30 8.02 2.74
N GLN A 107 -16.57 8.42 2.76
CA GLN A 107 -16.99 9.73 3.26
C GLN A 107 -17.50 9.57 4.69
N SER A 108 -17.01 10.39 5.60
CA SER A 108 -17.50 10.54 6.97
C SER A 108 -17.92 11.99 7.24
N GLU A 109 -18.43 12.27 8.44
CA GLU A 109 -18.72 13.64 8.89
C GLU A 109 -17.45 14.50 8.96
N GLU A 110 -16.29 13.90 9.27
CA GLU A 110 -15.00 14.58 9.35
C GLU A 110 -14.31 14.75 7.97
N GLY A 111 -14.89 14.18 6.91
CA GLY A 111 -14.35 14.23 5.54
C GLY A 111 -13.98 12.87 4.97
N TRP A 112 -13.08 12.88 3.97
CA TRP A 112 -12.60 11.67 3.30
C TRP A 112 -11.69 10.86 4.20
N LEU A 113 -11.87 9.55 4.20
CA LEU A 113 -10.97 8.64 4.88
C LEU A 113 -10.77 7.32 4.14
N SER A 114 -9.70 6.62 4.49
CA SER A 114 -9.45 5.24 4.06
C SER A 114 -8.86 4.43 5.22
N TYR A 115 -9.44 3.26 5.50
CA TYR A 115 -8.92 2.34 6.52
C TYR A 115 -7.91 1.38 5.92
N ASN A 116 -6.79 1.19 6.61
CA ASN A 116 -5.67 0.32 6.26
C ASN A 116 -5.32 0.37 4.75
N PRO A 117 -5.17 1.57 4.15
CA PRO A 117 -4.77 1.65 2.75
C PRO A 117 -3.35 1.11 2.57
N VAL A 118 -3.08 0.58 1.38
CA VAL A 118 -1.71 0.31 0.96
C VAL A 118 -1.04 1.66 0.71
N TYR A 119 0.24 1.77 1.07
CA TYR A 119 0.99 3.01 0.88
C TYR A 119 2.35 2.76 0.28
N ARG A 120 2.87 3.78 -0.39
CA ARG A 120 4.24 3.87 -0.86
C ARG A 120 4.79 5.26 -0.56
N LEU A 121 5.93 5.31 0.09
CA LEU A 121 6.59 6.56 0.41
C LEU A 121 7.54 6.97 -0.72
N PHE A 122 7.54 8.24 -1.08
CA PHE A 122 8.53 8.77 -2.02
C PHE A 122 9.88 9.00 -1.31
N PRO A 123 11.01 8.99 -2.04
CA PRO A 123 12.30 9.37 -1.49
C PRO A 123 12.22 10.75 -0.83
N ASN A 124 12.97 10.94 0.26
CA ASN A 124 13.03 12.25 0.89
C ASN A 124 13.91 13.16 0.01
N THR A 125 13.30 14.07 -0.74
CA THR A 125 14.03 15.00 -1.64
C THR A 125 14.47 16.27 -0.92
N LYS A 126 14.25 16.38 0.40
CA LYS A 126 14.61 17.52 1.23
C LYS A 126 15.78 17.20 2.15
#